data_AF-A0A8T3THH0-F1
#
_entry.id   AF-A0A8T3THH0-F1
#
_cell.length_a   1.000
_cell.length_b   1.000
_cell.length_c   1.000
_cell.angle_alpha   90.00
_cell.angle_beta   90.00
_cell.angle_gamma   90.00
#
_symmetry.space_group_name_H-M   'P 1'
#
loop_
_entity.id
_entity.type
_entity.pdbx_description
1 polymer ?
#
loop_
_entity_poly.entity_id
_entity_poly.type
_entity_poly.pdbx_seq_one_letter_code
_entity_poly.pdbx_strand_id
1 'polypeptide(L)' 'LYARFGFRPVGLRPRYYSDNGEDALIMTTDRLDSPEMQDRMRLLAKHYGSLPMATDDLDRAEAQG' A
#
# COMPACT_ATOMS: atom_id res chain seq x y z
N LEU A 1 7.29 2.59 5.10
CA LEU A 1 6.51 1.32 5.11
C LEU A 1 6.36 0.76 3.70
N TYR A 2 5.57 1.39 2.82
CA TYR A 2 5.22 0.89 1.48
C TYR A 2 6.43 0.53 0.58
N ALA A 3 7.54 1.27 0.69
CA ALA A 3 8.75 0.97 -0.07
C ALA A 3 9.29 -0.46 0.12
N ARG A 4 9.13 -1.05 1.32
CA ARG A 4 9.54 -2.43 1.60
C ARG A 4 8.80 -3.45 0.72
N PHE A 5 7.58 -3.13 0.35
CA PHE A 5 6.72 -3.96 -0.49
C PHE A 5 6.91 -3.70 -1.99
N GLY A 6 7.88 -2.85 -2.38
CA GLY A 6 8.19 -2.56 -3.78
C GLY A 6 7.47 -1.34 -4.35
N PHE A 7 6.76 -0.57 -3.52
CA PHE A 7 6.16 0.69 -3.95
C PHE A 7 7.22 1.79 -4.08
N ARG A 8 7.11 2.61 -5.12
CA ARG A 8 7.96 3.76 -5.40
C ARG A 8 7.10 5.00 -5.70
N PRO A 9 7.52 6.21 -5.28
CA PRO A 9 6.78 7.42 -5.55
C PRO A 9 6.75 7.74 -7.04
N VAL A 10 5.60 8.20 -7.54
CA VAL A 10 5.42 8.62 -8.94
C VAL A 10 4.75 9.99 -9.08
N GLY A 11 4.28 10.58 -7.98
CA GLY A 11 3.76 11.94 -8.01
C GLY A 11 3.06 12.33 -6.73
N LEU A 12 2.57 13.56 -6.72
CA LEU A 12 1.71 14.11 -5.67
C LEU A 12 0.36 14.45 -6.29
N ARG A 13 -0.71 14.22 -5.54
CA ARG A 13 -2.05 14.72 -5.87
C ARG A 13 -2.40 15.82 -4.87
N PRO A 14 -2.41 17.09 -5.30
CA PRO A 14 -2.67 18.20 -4.37
C PRO A 14 -4.09 18.16 -3.80
N ARG A 15 -4.23 18.48 -2.51
CA ARG A 15 -5.51 18.56 -1.78
C ARG A 15 -6.43 17.38 -2.05
N TYR A 16 -5.88 16.17 -1.93
CA TYR A 16 -6.59 14.95 -2.26
C TYR A 16 -7.58 14.55 -1.16
N TYR A 17 -7.21 14.74 0.10
CA TYR A 17 -8.07 14.47 1.23
C TYR A 17 -9.03 15.64 1.47
N SER A 18 -10.33 15.37 1.47
CA SER A 18 -11.37 16.40 1.49
C SER A 18 -11.64 17.01 2.87
N ASP A 19 -11.27 16.30 3.93
CA ASP A 19 -11.44 16.68 5.33
C ASP A 19 -10.41 17.73 5.77
N ASN A 20 -9.15 17.57 5.37
CA ASN A 20 -8.03 18.41 5.83
C ASN A 20 -7.28 19.12 4.69
N GLY A 21 -7.58 18.80 3.43
CA GLY A 21 -6.93 19.41 2.26
C GLY A 21 -5.48 18.96 2.06
N GLU A 22 -5.04 17.86 2.68
CA GLU A 22 -3.67 17.38 2.53
C GLU A 22 -3.42 16.76 1.14
N ASP A 23 -2.17 16.90 0.69
CA ASP A 23 -1.69 16.30 -0.54
C ASP A 23 -1.45 14.80 -0.35
N ALA A 24 -1.80 13.99 -1.36
CA ALA A 24 -1.51 12.57 -1.35
C ALA A 24 -0.24 12.25 -2.14
N LEU A 25 0.68 11.48 -1.54
CA LEU A 25 1.79 10.86 -2.25
C LEU A 25 1.29 9.65 -3.03
N ILE A 26 1.37 9.72 -4.36
CA ILE A 26 1.05 8.60 -5.24
C ILE A 26 2.27 7.70 -5.33
N MET A 27 2.10 6.45 -4.94
CA MET A 27 3.11 5.41 -5.07
C MET A 27 2.59 4.29 -5.98
N THR A 28 3.47 3.70 -6.77
CA THR A 28 3.14 2.55 -7.63
C THR A 28 4.19 1.46 -7.50
N THR A 29 3.89 0.30 -8.06
CA THR A 29 4.85 -0.81 -8.18
C THR A 29 5.19 -1.01 -9.65
N ASP A 30 6.18 -1.85 -9.94
CA ASP A 30 6.32 -2.40 -11.28
C ASP A 30 5.14 -3.33 -11.60
N ARG A 31 5.01 -3.77 -12.85
CA ARG A 31 3.86 -4.61 -13.22
C ARG A 31 3.80 -5.84 -12.34
N LEU A 32 2.60 -6.19 -11.88
CA LEU A 32 2.42 -7.33 -10.97
C LEU A 32 2.83 -8.67 -11.62
N ASP A 33 2.80 -8.76 -12.95
CA ASP A 33 3.22 -9.91 -13.72
C ASP A 33 4.74 -9.95 -14.02
N SER A 34 5.51 -8.94 -13.59
CA SER A 34 6.96 -8.94 -13.77
C SER A 34 7.62 -10.04 -12.92
N PRO A 35 8.70 -10.68 -13.42
CA PRO A 35 9.45 -11.68 -12.66
C PRO A 35 9.89 -11.17 -11.28
N GLU A 36 10.36 -9.93 -11.21
CA GLU A 36 10.88 -9.32 -9.98
C GLU A 36 9.78 -9.09 -8.94
N MET A 37 8.59 -8.66 -9.39
CA MET A 37 7.45 -8.47 -8.49
C MET A 37 6.91 -9.82 -8.00
N GLN A 38 6.86 -10.83 -8.87
CA GLN A 38 6.47 -12.20 -8.49
C GLN A 38 7.42 -12.81 -7.47
N ASP A 39 8.74 -12.62 -7.62
CA ASP A 39 9.73 -13.03 -6.63
C ASP A 39 9.55 -12.32 -5.29
N ARG A 40 9.32 -11.01 -5.33
CA ARG A 40 9.04 -10.21 -4.14
C ARG A 40 7.77 -10.69 -3.43
N MET A 41 6.68 -10.91 -4.16
CA MET A 41 5.42 -11.41 -3.60
C MET A 41 5.61 -12.77 -2.92
N ARG A 42 6.39 -13.69 -3.53
CA ARG A 42 6.75 -14.98 -2.89
C ARG A 42 7.51 -14.79 -1.58
N LEU A 43 8.47 -13.87 -1.53
CA LEU A 43 9.21 -13.56 -0.31
C LEU A 43 8.31 -12.97 0.78
N LEU A 44 7.44 -12.03 0.41
CA LEU A 44 6.47 -11.42 1.31
C LEU A 44 5.48 -12.45 1.84
N ALA A 45 4.95 -13.33 0.99
CA ALA A 45 4.05 -14.40 1.41
C ALA A 45 4.73 -15.36 2.40
N LYS A 46 6.01 -15.70 2.21
CA LYS A 46 6.77 -16.49 3.19
C LYS A 46 6.96 -15.76 4.53
N HIS A 47 7.15 -14.44 4.49
CA HIS A 47 7.45 -13.65 5.68
C HIS A 47 6.20 -13.27 6.48
N TYR A 48 5.08 -13.03 5.80
CA TYR A 48 3.84 -12.49 6.39
C TYR A 48 2.66 -13.48 6.31
N GLY A 49 2.75 -14.57 5.56
CA GLY A 49 1.63 -15.49 5.30
C GLY A 49 1.13 -16.31 6.49
N SER A 50 1.77 -16.20 7.65
CA SER A 50 1.31 -16.79 8.91
C SER A 50 0.74 -15.77 9.90
N LEU A 51 0.70 -14.47 9.55
CA LEU A 51 0.01 -13.51 10.38
C LEU A 51 -1.49 -13.72 10.21
N PRO A 52 -2.28 -13.81 11.30
CA PRO A 52 -3.71 -13.64 11.16
C PRO A 52 -3.92 -12.31 10.44
N MET A 53 -4.66 -12.34 9.34
CA MET A 53 -5.10 -11.13 8.66
C MET A 53 -5.82 -10.31 9.72
N ALA A 54 -5.18 -9.27 10.25
CA ALA A 54 -5.80 -8.33 11.17
C ALA A 54 -6.82 -7.55 10.33
N THR A 55 -8.03 -8.08 10.27
CA THR A 55 -9.19 -7.48 9.61
C THR A 55 -9.67 -6.23 10.34
N ASP A 56 -9.15 -5.95 11.54
CA ASP A 56 -9.70 -4.95 12.45
C ASP A 56 -9.19 -3.51 12.20
N ASP A 57 -8.14 -3.31 11.40
CA ASP A 57 -7.59 -1.97 11.15
C ASP A 57 -8.20 -1.26 9.92
N LEU A 58 -8.95 -1.97 9.07
CA LEU A 58 -9.61 -1.36 7.91
C LEU A 58 -10.96 -0.71 8.26
N ASP A 59 -11.64 -1.16 9.31
CA ASP A 59 -12.94 -0.61 9.73
C ASP A 59 -12.84 0.80 10.36
N ARG A 60 -11.65 1.23 10.80
CA ARG A 60 -11.47 2.58 11.35
C ARG A 60 -11.29 3.67 10.29
N ALA A 61 -11.07 3.32 9.03
CA ALA A 61 -10.96 4.31 7.95
C ALA A 61 -12.35 4.77 7.42
N GLU A 62 -13.43 4.03 7.73
CA GLU A 62 -14.78 4.37 7.25
C GLU A 62 -15.69 4.97 8.33
N ALA A 63 -15.25 5.04 9.60
CA ALA A 63 -16.10 5.45 10.73
C ALA A 63 -16.04 6.94 11.10
N GLN A 64 -15.42 7.81 10.29
CA GLN A 64 -15.38 9.27 10.51
C GLN A 64 -15.75 10.06 9.24
N GLY A 65 -16.77 9.60 8.53
CA GLY A 65 -17.48 10.36 7.50
C GLY A 65 -18.78 10.96 8.05
#